data_AF-A0A964LWG6-F1
#
_entry.id   AF-A0A964LWG6-F1
#
_cell.length_a   1.000
_cell.length_b   1.000
_cell.length_c   1.000
_cell.angle_alpha   90.00
_cell.angle_beta   90.00
_cell.angle_gamma   90.00
#
_symmetry.space_group_name_H-M   'P 1'
#
loop_
_entity.id
_entity.type
_entity.pdbx_description
1 polymer ?
#
loop_
_entity_poly.entity_id
_entity_poly.type
_entity_poly.pdbx_seq_one_letter_code
_entity_poly.pdbx_strand_id
1 'polypeptide(L)' 'MTTPQRGLTMTKVDAAKFFGTYTALAKALGVTKVTVCNWPADIPKKYGHKLIEAMKAEHALRAKELDLREKLAAVRGGAK' A
#
# COMPACT_ATOMS: atom_id res chain seq x y z
N MET A 1 20.09 23.19 8.68
CA MET A 1 19.43 22.69 9.92
C MET A 1 18.02 22.24 9.55
N THR A 2 17.76 20.94 9.46
CA THR A 2 16.38 20.43 9.53
C THR A 2 16.41 18.97 9.94
N THR A 3 16.14 18.72 11.21
CA THR A 3 15.92 17.39 11.77
C THR A 3 14.65 16.80 11.14
N PRO A 4 14.66 15.63 10.47
CA PRO A 4 13.43 15.01 10.03
C PRO A 4 12.66 14.56 11.28
N GLN A 5 11.58 15.27 11.56
CA GLN A 5 10.65 14.96 12.63
C GLN A 5 10.07 13.57 12.34
N ARG A 6 10.38 12.57 13.20
CA ARG A 6 9.85 11.20 13.14
C ARG A 6 8.36 11.16 13.49
N GLY A 7 7.53 11.84 12.72
CA GLY A 7 6.14 11.49 12.52
C GLY A 7 6.03 10.87 11.13
N LEU A 8 5.21 9.82 10.96
CA LEU A 8 4.89 9.27 9.64
C LEU A 8 4.15 10.32 8.78
N THR A 9 4.82 11.36 8.30
CA THR A 9 4.29 12.26 7.26
C THR A 9 4.56 11.60 5.93
N MET A 10 3.77 10.55 5.65
CA MET A 10 3.79 9.88 4.36
C MET A 10 3.04 10.76 3.37
N THR A 11 3.70 11.14 2.27
CA THR A 11 3.09 11.98 1.25
C THR A 11 2.09 11.17 0.42
N LYS A 12 1.12 11.83 -0.22
CA LYS A 12 0.20 11.16 -1.14
C LYS A 12 0.93 10.48 -2.30
N VAL A 13 2.10 11.01 -2.70
CA VAL A 13 2.95 10.45 -3.76
C VAL A 13 3.60 9.14 -3.31
N ASP A 14 4.14 9.11 -2.10
CA ASP A 14 4.77 7.90 -1.56
C ASP A 14 3.75 6.78 -1.33
N ALA A 15 2.57 7.14 -0.83
CA ALA A 15 1.46 6.19 -0.74
C ALA A 15 1.05 5.68 -2.13
N ALA A 16 0.90 6.57 -3.12
CA ALA A 16 0.58 6.14 -4.47
C ALA A 16 1.65 5.21 -5.08
N LYS A 17 2.94 5.45 -4.80
CA LYS A 17 4.05 4.58 -5.22
C LYS A 17 3.96 3.21 -4.56
N PHE A 18 3.64 3.14 -3.27
CA PHE A 18 3.49 1.88 -2.55
C PHE A 18 2.37 1.00 -3.13
N PHE A 19 1.20 1.60 -3.39
CA PHE A 19 0.07 0.91 -4.02
C PHE A 19 0.20 0.81 -5.56
N GLY A 20 1.26 1.38 -6.15
CA GLY A 20 1.53 1.43 -7.58
C GLY A 20 0.80 2.55 -8.34
N THR A 21 -0.42 2.93 -7.94
CA THR A 21 -1.16 4.04 -8.57
C THR A 21 -2.05 4.80 -7.59
N TYR A 22 -2.42 6.05 -7.93
CA TYR A 22 -3.45 6.80 -7.19
C TYR A 22 -4.81 6.10 -7.18
N THR A 23 -5.14 5.36 -8.24
CA THR A 23 -6.40 4.59 -8.32
C THR A 23 -6.39 3.42 -7.34
N ALA A 24 -5.27 2.69 -7.26
CA ALA A 24 -5.11 1.58 -6.31
C ALA A 24 -5.14 2.07 -4.86
N LEU A 25 -4.45 3.17 -4.55
CA LEU A 25 -4.51 3.83 -3.25
C LEU A 25 -5.95 4.23 -2.89
N ALA A 26 -6.68 4.85 -3.82
CA ALA A 26 -8.07 5.24 -3.61
C ALA A 26 -8.96 4.04 -3.30
N LYS A 27 -8.80 2.94 -4.05
CA LYS A 27 -9.52 1.68 -3.83
C LYS A 27 -9.21 1.07 -2.46
N ALA A 28 -7.94 1.04 -2.07
CA ALA A 28 -7.51 0.51 -0.78
C ALA A 28 -8.07 1.30 0.41
N LEU A 29 -8.28 2.61 0.23
CA LEU A 29 -8.84 3.49 1.25
C LEU A 29 -10.37 3.64 1.19
N GLY A 30 -11.03 3.04 0.19
CA GLY A 30 -12.47 3.17 -0.03
C GLY A 30 -12.89 4.60 -0.40
N VAL A 31 -12.06 5.32 -1.15
CA VAL A 31 -12.33 6.68 -1.64
C VAL A 31 -12.22 6.74 -3.15
N THR A 32 -12.61 7.86 -3.76
CA THR A 32 -12.44 8.06 -5.20
C THR A 32 -11.02 8.55 -5.52
N LYS A 33 -10.55 8.29 -6.75
CA LYS A 33 -9.27 8.84 -7.24
C LYS A 33 -9.25 10.37 -7.15
N VAL A 34 -10.36 11.03 -7.46
CA VAL A 34 -10.50 12.50 -7.38
C VAL A 34 -10.27 12.99 -5.95
N THR A 35 -10.80 12.28 -4.96
CA THR A 35 -10.57 12.58 -3.54
C THR A 35 -9.08 12.57 -3.20
N VAL A 36 -8.33 11.57 -3.67
CA VAL A 36 -6.88 11.46 -3.44
C VAL A 36 -6.11 12.54 -4.19
N CYS A 37 -6.48 12.85 -5.43
CA CYS A 37 -5.85 13.93 -6.20
C CYS A 37 -6.00 15.29 -5.51
N ASN A 38 -7.18 15.56 -4.93
CA ASN A 38 -7.51 16.79 -4.22
C ASN A 38 -6.88 16.91 -2.83
N TRP A 39 -6.17 15.89 -2.34
CA TRP A 39 -5.46 16.01 -1.07
C TRP A 39 -4.29 16.99 -1.15
N PRO A 40 -3.89 17.59 -0.02
CA PRO A 40 -2.61 18.27 0.08
C PRO A 40 -1.45 17.29 -0.17
N ALA A 41 -0.21 17.80 -0.22
CA ALA A 41 0.98 16.95 -0.39
C ALA A 41 1.02 15.85 0.70
N ASP A 42 0.67 16.22 1.92
CA ASP A 42 0.48 15.31 3.05
C ASP A 42 -0.90 14.65 3.04
N ILE A 43 -0.94 13.40 3.51
CA ILE A 43 -2.19 12.67 3.62
C ILE A 43 -2.99 13.22 4.82
N PRO A 44 -4.29 13.55 4.64
CA PRO A 44 -5.11 14.05 5.73
C PRO A 44 -5.18 13.05 6.88
N LYS A 45 -5.02 13.52 8.13
CA LYS A 45 -4.98 12.67 9.33
C LYS A 45 -6.17 11.70 9.46
N LYS A 46 -7.37 12.11 9.00
CA LYS A 46 -8.56 11.25 8.97
C LYS A 46 -8.41 9.96 8.14
N TYR A 47 -7.47 9.92 7.20
CA TYR A 47 -7.15 8.74 6.39
C TYR A 47 -5.88 8.03 6.86
N GLY A 48 -5.13 8.57 7.83
CA GLY A 48 -3.87 8.00 8.30
C GLY A 48 -4.05 6.59 8.87
N HIS A 49 -5.07 6.37 9.70
CA HIS A 49 -5.37 5.04 10.24
C HIS A 49 -5.70 4.02 9.13
N LYS A 50 -6.63 4.40 8.23
CA LYS A 50 -7.01 3.56 7.08
C LYS A 50 -5.83 3.23 6.17
N LEU A 51 -4.90 4.16 6.00
CA LEU A 51 -3.68 3.95 5.21
C LEU A 51 -2.78 2.89 5.84
N ILE A 52 -2.55 2.98 7.15
CA ILE A 52 -1.74 1.99 7.86
C ILE A 52 -2.37 0.60 7.77
N GLU A 53 -3.70 0.51 7.93
CA GLU A 53 -4.42 -0.76 7.77
C GLU A 53 -4.34 -1.31 6.34
N ALA A 54 -4.54 -0.45 5.33
CA ALA A 54 -4.42 -0.82 3.93
C ALA A 54 -3.01 -1.31 3.58
N MET A 55 -1.96 -0.66 4.08
CA MET A 55 -0.58 -1.08 3.85
C MET A 55 -0.27 -2.42 4.53
N LYS A 56 -0.77 -2.64 5.75
CA LYS A 56 -0.65 -3.94 6.43
C LYS A 56 -1.35 -5.04 5.65
N ALA A 57 -2.56 -4.78 5.14
CA ALA A 57 -3.31 -5.73 4.34
C ALA A 57 -2.57 -6.08 3.03
N GLU A 58 -2.00 -5.08 2.35
CA GLU A 58 -1.24 -5.27 1.12
C GLU A 58 0.03 -6.11 1.34
N HIS A 59 0.75 -5.86 2.44
CA HIS A 59 1.90 -6.70 2.83
C HIS A 59 1.49 -8.13 3.14
N ALA A 60 0.39 -8.32 3.87
CA ALA A 60 -0.12 -9.65 4.19
C ALA A 60 -0.59 -10.40 2.94
N LEU A 61 -1.20 -9.71 1.97
CA LEU A 61 -1.60 -10.29 0.70
C LEU A 61 -0.38 -10.75 -0.11
N ARG A 62 0.63 -9.87 -0.28
CA ARG A 62 1.87 -10.23 -0.99
C ARG A 62 2.62 -11.39 -0.34
N ALA A 63 2.62 -11.47 0.99
CA ALA A 63 3.21 -12.60 1.71
C ALA A 63 2.47 -13.92 1.40
N LYS A 64 1.14 -13.89 1.36
CA LYS A 64 0.32 -15.05 0.98
C LYS A 64 0.51 -15.45 -0.49
N GLU A 65 0.64 -14.46 -1.39
CA GLU A 65 0.90 -14.73 -2.81
C GLU A 65 2.29 -15.36 -3.05
N LEU A 66 3.29 -14.95 -2.26
CA LEU A 66 4.61 -15.56 -2.31
C LEU A 66 4.57 -17.02 -1.84
N ASP A 67 3.97 -17.30 -0.68
CA ASP A 67 3.78 -18.66 -0.18
C ASP A 67 3.02 -19.55 -1.18
N LEU A 68 1.96 -19.02 -1.80
CA LEU A 68 1.21 -19.75 -2.82
C LEU A 68 2.06 -20.03 -4.07
N ARG A 69 2.86 -19.06 -4.52
CA ARG A 69 3.77 -19.23 -5.66
C ARG A 69 4.83 -20.28 -5.38
N GLU A 70 5.42 -20.30 -4.19
CA GLU A 70 6.38 -21.31 -3.77
C GLU A 70 5.74 -22.70 -3.75
N LYS A 71 4.54 -22.82 -3.19
CA LYS A 71 3.76 -24.08 -3.22
C LYS A 71 3.43 -24.54 -4.64
N LEU A 72 3.02 -23.62 -5.52
CA LEU A 72 2.69 -23.95 -6.91
C LEU A 72 3.93 -24.40 -7.70
N ALA A 73 5.10 -23.78 -7.43
CA ALA A 73 6.36 -24.17 -8.02
C ALA A 73 6.81 -25.57 -7.54
N ALA A 74 6.63 -25.87 -6.25
CA ALA A 74 6.92 -27.19 -5.70
C ALA A 74 6.03 -28.30 -6.32
N VAL A 75 4.75 -28.03 -6.54
CA VAL A 75 3.82 -28.97 -7.20
C VAL A 75 4.18 -29.19 -8.68
N ARG A 76 4.60 -28.14 -9.41
CA ARG A 76 5.02 -28.25 -10.82
C ARG A 76 6.40 -28.90 -11.01
N GLY A 77 7.29 -28.80 -10.02
CA GLY A 77 8.62 -29.42 -10.07
C GLY A 77 8.66 -30.91 -9.70
N GLY A 78 7.56 -31.46 -9.15
CA GLY A 78 7.47 -32.84 -8.67
C GLY A 78 6.88 -33.85 -9.66
N ALA A 79 6.64 -33.48 -10.91
CA ALA A 79 6.26 -34.42 -11.97
C ALA A 79 7.53 -34.95 -12.66
N LYS A 80 8.20 -35.90 -12.02
CA LYS A 80 9.19 -36.77 -12.66
C LYS A 80 8.88 -38.22 -12.34
#